data_AF-A0A821ZXZ0-F1
#
_entry.id   AF-A0A821ZXZ0-F1
#
_cell.length_a   1.000
_cell.length_b   1.000
_cell.length_c   1.000
_cell.angle_alpha   90.00
_cell.angle_beta   90.00
_cell.angle_gamma   90.00
#
_symmetry.space_group_name_H-M   'P 1'
#
loop_
_entity.id
_entity.type
_entity.pdbx_description
1 polymer ?
#
loop_
_entity_poly.entity_id
_entity_poly.type
_entity_poly.pdbx_seq_one_letter_code
_entity_poly.pdbx_strand_id
1 'polypeptide(L)'
;MSIVEVNDAGNPHPDELIQSSSNEQISCSYNRTRSVQYPHEYESASHIPKRNWKKTPDFNIGIDQHPSKLNHDNIAFAVEPYLPPTRILRCYNCQVYDDHIAAHCPNKDNTVCFRCAQHHPYNSNCYNVIKYAHCQGDHMVGDPSCSIKSGKRQEKNQRLKILNGTSTSTAQQQHKQVWSGN
;
A
#
# COMPACT_ATOMS: atom_id res chain seq x y z
N MET A 1 -31.01 15.57 62.87
CA MET A 1 -30.91 15.31 61.42
C MET A 1 -30.45 16.60 60.79
N SER A 2 -29.14 16.73 60.58
CA SER A 2 -28.53 17.96 60.09
C SER A 2 -28.17 17.78 58.62
N ILE A 3 -28.75 18.62 57.77
CA ILE A 3 -28.55 18.66 56.33
C ILE A 3 -27.24 19.42 56.10
N VAL A 4 -26.29 18.78 55.42
CA VAL A 4 -25.02 19.40 55.03
C VAL A 4 -25.17 19.87 53.59
N GLU A 5 -25.17 21.20 53.41
CA GLU A 5 -25.07 21.87 52.12
C GLU A 5 -23.65 21.67 51.57
N VAL A 6 -23.55 21.15 50.36
CA VAL A 6 -22.30 21.08 49.58
C VAL A 6 -22.33 22.20 48.55
N ASN A 7 -21.39 23.13 48.70
CA ASN A 7 -21.22 24.31 47.87
C ASN A 7 -20.67 23.97 46.47
N ASP A 8 -21.26 24.59 45.46
CA ASP A 8 -20.81 24.62 44.07
C ASP A 8 -19.40 25.24 43.94
N ALA A 9 -18.45 24.45 43.45
CA ALA A 9 -17.14 24.94 43.03
C ALA A 9 -17.23 25.47 41.60
N GLY A 10 -16.97 26.77 41.43
CA GLY A 10 -16.96 27.46 40.16
C GLY A 10 -15.96 26.90 39.15
N ASN A 11 -16.40 26.80 37.90
CA ASN A 11 -15.55 26.55 36.74
C ASN A 11 -14.68 27.79 36.43
N PRO A 12 -13.35 27.67 36.35
CA PRO A 12 -12.52 28.72 35.78
C PRO A 12 -12.63 28.73 34.25
N HIS A 13 -12.88 29.93 33.72
CA HIS A 13 -12.90 30.29 32.30
C HIS A 13 -11.46 30.38 31.76
N PRO A 14 -11.08 29.67 30.67
CA PRO A 14 -9.82 29.94 30.00
C PRO A 14 -10.03 30.95 28.87
N ASP A 15 -10.04 32.24 29.22
CA ASP A 15 -9.67 33.31 28.30
C ASP A 15 -8.20 33.64 28.55
N GLU A 16 -7.30 32.90 27.89
CA GLU A 16 -5.92 33.38 27.70
C GLU A 16 -5.64 33.60 26.22
N LEU A 17 -5.73 34.88 25.90
CA LEU A 17 -5.10 35.59 24.81
C LEU A 17 -3.67 35.09 24.56
N ILE A 18 -3.48 34.26 23.53
CA ILE A 18 -2.16 34.09 22.93
C ILE A 18 -1.91 35.26 22.00
N GLN A 19 -0.94 36.07 22.41
CA GLN A 19 -0.39 37.22 21.73
C GLN A 19 0.15 36.84 20.35
N SER A 20 -0.26 37.66 19.39
CA SER A 20 0.23 37.79 18.03
C SER A 20 1.77 37.85 17.94
N SER A 21 2.38 36.80 17.41
CA SER A 21 3.77 36.83 16.93
C SER A 21 3.81 37.09 15.42
N SER A 22 4.20 38.33 15.08
CA SER A 22 4.99 38.74 13.91
C SER A 22 4.75 38.01 12.57
N ASN A 23 4.03 38.71 11.70
CA ASN A 23 4.08 38.58 10.24
C ASN A 23 5.51 38.71 9.72
N GLU A 24 6.18 37.59 9.42
CA GLU A 24 7.26 37.59 8.44
C GLU A 24 6.65 37.47 7.03
N GLN A 25 6.47 38.61 6.38
CA GLN A 25 6.15 38.68 4.97
C GLN A 25 7.36 38.22 4.15
N ILE A 26 7.51 36.91 3.97
CA ILE A 26 8.42 36.35 2.96
C ILE A 26 7.75 36.52 1.59
N SER A 27 8.04 37.64 0.94
CA SER A 27 7.67 37.89 -0.45
C SER A 27 8.58 37.07 -1.39
N CYS A 28 8.25 35.79 -1.57
CA CYS A 28 8.81 34.99 -2.65
C CYS A 28 8.24 35.48 -3.99
N SER A 29 8.91 36.44 -4.61
CA SER A 29 8.66 36.89 -5.98
C SER A 29 9.05 35.79 -6.98
N TYR A 30 8.11 34.89 -7.27
CA TYR A 30 8.22 33.93 -8.37
C TYR A 30 8.00 34.64 -9.71
N ASN A 31 9.05 35.28 -10.23
CA ASN A 31 9.12 35.72 -11.62
C ASN A 31 9.93 34.72 -12.46
N ARG A 32 9.27 33.69 -13.00
CA ARG A 32 9.67 33.07 -14.28
C ARG A 32 8.62 32.08 -14.81
N THR A 33 7.55 32.61 -15.37
CA THR A 33 6.78 31.90 -16.41
C THR A 33 7.67 31.78 -17.65
N ARG A 34 8.47 30.71 -17.72
CA ARG A 34 9.04 30.25 -18.99
C ARG A 34 7.90 29.52 -19.71
N SER A 35 7.20 30.24 -20.57
CA SER A 35 6.33 29.66 -21.60
C SER A 35 7.21 28.77 -22.48
N VAL A 36 7.21 27.46 -22.20
CA VAL A 36 7.76 26.47 -23.12
C VAL A 36 6.75 26.36 -24.25
N GLN A 37 6.98 27.09 -25.34
CA GLN A 37 6.33 26.83 -26.62
C GLN A 37 6.82 25.46 -27.09
N TYR A 38 5.98 24.45 -26.94
CA TYR A 38 6.19 23.17 -27.60
C TYR A 38 5.97 23.38 -29.10
N PRO A 39 6.93 23.02 -29.97
CA PRO A 39 6.74 23.08 -31.40
C PRO A 39 5.53 22.23 -31.79
N HIS A 40 4.59 22.87 -32.49
CA HIS A 40 3.33 22.31 -32.94
C HIS A 40 3.53 21.50 -34.23
N GLU A 41 4.40 20.49 -34.16
CA GLU A 41 4.65 19.55 -35.25
C GLU A 41 4.65 18.13 -34.70
N TYR A 42 3.46 17.64 -34.36
CA TYR A 42 3.18 16.21 -34.32
C TYR A 42 2.03 15.93 -35.28
N GLU A 43 2.34 16.05 -36.57
CA GLU A 43 1.52 15.46 -37.61
C GLU A 43 1.66 13.92 -37.52
N SER A 44 0.56 13.27 -37.15
CA SER A 44 0.04 12.14 -37.92
C SER A 44 0.92 10.89 -38.06
N ALA A 45 1.35 10.27 -36.96
CA ALA A 45 1.81 8.88 -36.97
C ALA A 45 0.77 7.93 -36.33
N SER A 46 -0.46 7.94 -36.84
CA SER A 46 -1.52 6.99 -36.49
C SER A 46 -1.36 5.65 -37.24
N HIS A 47 -0.21 5.02 -37.09
CA HIS A 47 0.00 3.61 -37.44
C HIS A 47 0.76 2.93 -36.31
N ILE A 48 0.09 2.79 -35.16
CA ILE A 48 0.47 1.77 -34.20
C ILE A 48 0.03 0.44 -34.83
N PRO A 49 0.94 -0.42 -35.32
CA PRO A 49 0.54 -1.72 -35.81
C PRO A 49 -0.17 -2.44 -34.68
N LYS A 50 -1.40 -2.89 -34.93
CA LYS A 50 -2.18 -3.71 -34.01
C LYS A 50 -1.30 -4.91 -33.64
N ARG A 51 -0.68 -4.88 -32.45
CA ARG A 51 0.08 -6.00 -31.92
C ARG A 51 -0.89 -7.16 -31.83
N ASN A 52 -0.75 -8.09 -32.76
CA ASN A 52 -1.47 -9.35 -32.75
C ASN A 52 -0.85 -10.15 -31.60
N TRP A 53 -1.43 -10.00 -30.39
CA TRP A 53 -1.14 -10.84 -29.23
C TRP A 53 -1.62 -12.26 -29.55
N LYS A 54 -0.94 -12.91 -30.50
CA LYS A 54 -1.05 -14.35 -30.68
C LYS A 54 -0.76 -14.94 -29.30
N LYS A 55 -1.75 -15.66 -28.76
CA LYS A 55 -1.71 -16.36 -27.48
C LYS A 55 -0.28 -16.77 -27.18
N THR A 56 0.34 -16.12 -26.21
CA THR A 56 1.58 -16.64 -25.62
C THR A 56 1.26 -18.07 -25.21
N PRO A 57 2.05 -19.08 -25.62
CA PRO A 57 1.86 -20.43 -25.12
C PRO A 57 1.80 -20.34 -23.61
N ASP A 58 0.77 -20.94 -23.01
CA ASP A 58 0.56 -20.93 -21.57
C ASP A 58 1.87 -21.31 -20.91
N PHE A 59 2.56 -20.31 -20.37
CA PHE A 59 3.78 -20.48 -19.62
C PHE A 59 3.32 -21.06 -18.28
N ASN A 60 2.95 -22.34 -18.29
CA ASN A 60 2.91 -23.17 -17.13
C ASN A 60 4.35 -23.17 -16.62
N ILE A 61 4.66 -22.18 -15.79
CA ILE A 61 5.75 -22.28 -14.83
C ILE A 61 5.28 -23.42 -13.93
N GLY A 62 5.60 -24.65 -14.34
CA GLY A 62 5.65 -25.77 -13.44
C GLY A 62 6.41 -25.25 -12.24
N ILE A 63 5.80 -25.33 -11.07
CA ILE A 63 6.50 -25.08 -9.82
C ILE A 63 7.41 -26.30 -9.68
N ASP A 64 8.47 -26.31 -10.49
CA ASP A 64 9.45 -27.36 -10.55
C ASP A 64 10.04 -27.41 -9.15
N GLN A 65 9.94 -28.60 -8.55
CA GLN A 65 10.39 -28.86 -7.20
C GLN A 65 11.87 -28.50 -7.11
N HIS A 66 12.17 -27.27 -6.70
CA HIS A 66 13.54 -26.84 -6.49
C HIS A 66 14.13 -27.73 -5.40
N PRO A 67 15.26 -28.42 -5.66
CA PRO A 67 15.85 -29.29 -4.68
C PRO A 67 16.23 -28.46 -3.45
N SER A 68 15.83 -28.92 -2.26
CA SER A 68 16.11 -28.22 -0.99
C SER A 68 17.61 -28.10 -0.68
N LYS A 69 18.44 -28.82 -1.46
CA LYS A 69 19.90 -28.82 -1.37
C LYS A 69 20.49 -28.64 -2.76
N LEU A 70 21.34 -27.64 -2.94
CA LEU A 70 22.25 -27.54 -4.08
C LEU A 70 23.55 -28.23 -3.70
N ASN A 71 23.98 -29.22 -4.48
CA ASN A 71 25.27 -29.88 -4.28
C ASN A 71 26.28 -29.32 -5.29
N HIS A 72 27.39 -28.79 -4.80
CA HIS A 72 28.55 -28.42 -5.60
C HIS A 72 29.80 -28.92 -4.89
N ASP A 73 30.62 -29.73 -5.56
CA ASP A 73 31.91 -30.25 -5.06
C ASP A 73 31.84 -30.92 -3.67
N ASN A 74 30.84 -31.78 -3.47
CA ASN A 74 30.55 -32.46 -2.18
C ASN A 74 30.14 -31.53 -1.03
N ILE A 75 29.86 -30.26 -1.31
CA ILE A 75 29.29 -29.31 -0.35
C ILE A 75 27.81 -29.15 -0.66
N ALA A 76 26.97 -29.41 0.34
CA ALA A 76 25.52 -29.24 0.25
C ALA A 76 25.13 -27.88 0.83
N PHE A 77 24.51 -27.03 0.01
CA PHE A 77 23.95 -25.75 0.43
C PHE A 77 22.45 -25.92 0.65
N ALA A 78 21.97 -25.58 1.85
CA ALA A 78 20.53 -25.46 2.08
C ALA A 78 20.00 -24.29 1.25
N VAL A 79 19.03 -24.55 0.38
CA VAL A 79 18.37 -23.52 -0.41
C VAL A 79 17.01 -23.27 0.21
N GLU A 80 16.84 -22.08 0.78
CA GLU A 80 15.51 -21.62 1.16
C GLU A 80 14.73 -21.21 -0.10
N PRO A 81 13.45 -21.61 -0.22
CA PRO A 81 12.62 -21.17 -1.31
C PRO A 81 12.49 -19.64 -1.30
N TYR A 82 12.85 -19.00 -2.41
CA TYR A 82 12.66 -17.57 -2.57
C TYR A 82 11.17 -17.25 -2.59
N LEU A 83 10.68 -16.60 -1.53
CA LEU A 83 9.33 -16.06 -1.49
C LEU A 83 9.38 -14.60 -1.96
N PRO A 84 8.87 -14.28 -3.16
CA PRO A 84 8.85 -12.91 -3.63
C PRO A 84 8.06 -12.05 -2.63
N PRO A 85 8.51 -10.81 -2.35
CA PRO A 85 7.83 -9.95 -1.41
C PRO A 85 6.39 -9.72 -1.87
N THR A 86 5.42 -10.06 -1.02
CA THR A 86 4.02 -9.85 -1.36
C THR A 86 3.74 -8.37 -1.58
N ARG A 87 3.21 -8.08 -2.76
CA ARG A 87 2.65 -6.77 -3.04
C ARG A 87 1.31 -6.69 -2.32
N ILE A 88 1.19 -5.75 -1.39
CA ILE A 88 -0.10 -5.38 -0.83
C ILE A 88 -0.77 -4.51 -1.87
N LEU A 89 -1.91 -4.97 -2.38
CA LEU A 89 -2.73 -4.18 -3.27
C LEU A 89 -3.35 -3.04 -2.47
N ARG A 90 -3.35 -1.85 -3.05
CA ARG A 90 -4.00 -0.67 -2.49
C ARG A 90 -4.99 -0.15 -3.50
N CYS A 91 -6.21 0.14 -3.05
CA CYS A 91 -7.17 0.84 -3.87
C CYS A 91 -6.82 2.34 -3.93
N TYR A 92 -6.67 2.90 -5.13
CA TYR A 92 -6.36 4.33 -5.30
C TYR A 92 -7.54 5.26 -5.03
N ASN A 93 -8.77 4.74 -4.91
CA ASN A 93 -9.94 5.53 -4.56
C ASN A 93 -10.08 5.65 -3.05
N CYS A 94 -10.16 4.55 -2.29
CA CYS A 94 -10.36 4.60 -0.84
C CYS A 94 -9.07 4.49 -0.01
N GLN A 95 -7.92 4.29 -0.63
CA GLN A 95 -6.61 4.06 0.02
C GLN A 95 -6.54 2.82 0.93
N VAL A 96 -7.55 1.95 0.96
CA VAL A 96 -7.57 0.73 1.78
C VAL A 96 -6.69 -0.38 1.16
N TYR A 97 -6.06 -1.17 2.03
CA TYR A 97 -5.27 -2.35 1.68
C TYR A 97 -6.14 -3.61 1.64
N ASP A 98 -7.02 -3.67 0.65
CA ASP A 98 -7.89 -4.82 0.39
C ASP A 98 -7.62 -5.43 -0.99
N ASP A 99 -8.29 -6.53 -1.30
CA ASP A 99 -8.17 -7.25 -2.57
C ASP A 99 -8.99 -6.62 -3.71
N HIS A 100 -9.16 -5.29 -3.71
CA HIS A 100 -9.84 -4.57 -4.80
C HIS A 100 -8.99 -3.44 -5.39
N ILE A 101 -9.16 -3.22 -6.69
CA ILE A 101 -8.57 -2.10 -7.44
C ILE A 101 -9.56 -0.94 -7.54
N ALA A 102 -9.08 0.25 -7.92
CA ALA A 102 -9.91 1.45 -8.06
C ALA A 102 -11.16 1.25 -8.95
N ALA A 103 -11.02 0.48 -10.04
CA ALA A 103 -12.13 0.17 -10.95
C ALA A 103 -13.29 -0.59 -10.28
N HIS A 104 -13.00 -1.37 -9.23
CA HIS A 104 -13.95 -2.17 -8.47
C HIS A 104 -14.07 -1.68 -7.02
N CYS A 105 -13.73 -0.42 -6.75
CA CYS A 105 -13.90 0.15 -5.42
C CYS A 105 -15.40 0.22 -5.08
N PRO A 106 -15.83 -0.22 -3.88
CA PRO A 106 -17.20 -0.01 -3.42
C PRO A 106 -17.50 1.46 -3.15
N ASN A 107 -16.47 2.25 -2.81
CA ASN A 107 -16.59 3.66 -2.44
C ASN A 107 -16.09 4.58 -3.56
N LYS A 108 -16.64 4.44 -4.78
CA LYS A 108 -16.19 5.25 -5.94
C LYS A 108 -16.46 6.73 -5.76
N ASP A 109 -17.57 7.07 -5.10
CA ASP A 109 -18.00 8.45 -4.89
C ASP A 109 -17.28 9.12 -3.71
N ASN A 110 -16.65 8.32 -2.84
CA ASN A 110 -15.93 8.82 -1.66
C ASN A 110 -14.42 8.61 -1.80
N THR A 111 -13.83 9.29 -2.76
CA THR A 111 -12.38 9.21 -3.00
C THR A 111 -11.59 9.89 -1.90
N VAL A 112 -10.51 9.25 -1.48
CA VAL A 112 -9.56 9.70 -0.47
C VAL A 112 -8.25 10.07 -1.17
N CYS A 113 -7.80 11.30 -0.94
CA CYS A 113 -6.55 11.81 -1.49
C CYS A 113 -5.35 11.02 -0.93
N PHE A 114 -4.50 10.49 -1.81
CA PHE A 114 -3.32 9.74 -1.37
C PHE A 114 -2.25 10.60 -0.67
N ARG A 115 -2.34 11.93 -0.78
CA ARG A 115 -1.37 12.85 -0.19
C ARG A 115 -1.73 13.22 1.26
N CYS A 116 -2.98 13.62 1.48
CA CYS A 116 -3.43 14.16 2.77
C CYS A 116 -4.50 13.33 3.48
N ALA A 117 -4.93 12.21 2.88
CA ALA A 117 -5.97 11.33 3.40
C ALA A 117 -7.35 11.99 3.65
N GLN A 118 -7.62 13.15 3.05
CA GLN A 118 -8.94 13.79 3.11
C GLN A 118 -9.86 13.33 1.95
N HIS A 119 -11.17 13.52 2.14
CA HIS A 119 -12.21 13.16 1.17
C HIS A 119 -12.27 14.16 0.01
N HIS A 120 -11.41 13.96 -0.97
CA HIS A 120 -11.43 14.65 -2.25
C HIS A 120 -10.66 13.84 -3.30
N PRO A 121 -10.95 14.02 -4.60
CA PRO A 121 -10.18 13.40 -5.67
C PRO A 121 -8.72 13.85 -5.63
N TYR A 122 -7.84 13.04 -6.20
CA TYR A 122 -6.43 13.40 -6.27
C TYR A 122 -6.24 14.73 -7.01
N ASN A 123 -5.51 15.64 -6.37
CA ASN A 123 -5.06 16.90 -6.93
C ASN A 123 -3.55 17.02 -6.72
N SER A 124 -2.81 17.23 -7.81
CA SER A 124 -1.35 17.45 -7.76
C SER A 124 -0.98 18.67 -6.89
N ASN A 125 -1.87 19.66 -6.85
CA ASN A 125 -1.73 20.91 -6.11
C ASN A 125 -2.47 20.86 -4.76
N CYS A 126 -2.68 19.68 -4.19
CA CYS A 126 -3.27 19.55 -2.85
C CYS A 126 -2.40 20.25 -1.80
N TYR A 127 -2.92 21.35 -1.23
CA TYR A 127 -2.25 22.17 -0.21
C TYR A 127 -2.34 21.61 1.21
N ASN A 128 -3.16 20.58 1.41
CA ASN A 128 -3.28 19.93 2.71
C ASN A 128 -1.97 19.25 3.14
N VAL A 129 -1.74 19.21 4.46
CA VAL A 129 -0.59 18.54 5.08
C VAL A 129 -0.55 17.07 4.68
N ILE A 130 0.65 16.56 4.40
CA ILE A 130 0.86 15.16 4.03
C ILE A 130 0.47 14.30 5.22
N LYS A 131 -0.49 13.40 5.02
CA LYS A 131 -0.97 12.48 6.06
C LYS A 131 -1.30 11.14 5.45
N TYR A 132 -0.95 10.10 6.20
CA TYR A 132 -1.26 8.73 5.82
C TYR A 132 -2.62 8.29 6.36
N ALA A 133 -3.48 7.74 5.50
CA ALA A 133 -4.87 7.43 5.84
C ALA A 133 -5.06 6.42 6.98
N HIS A 134 -4.14 5.47 7.17
CA HIS A 134 -4.32 4.41 8.18
C HIS A 134 -3.60 4.65 9.50
N CYS A 135 -2.40 5.25 9.47
CA CYS A 135 -1.62 5.49 10.69
C CYS A 135 -1.59 6.96 11.10
N GLN A 136 -2.19 7.86 10.30
CA GLN A 136 -2.22 9.31 10.52
C GLN A 136 -0.84 9.97 10.66
N GLY A 137 0.23 9.28 10.25
CA GLY A 137 1.59 9.79 10.32
C GLY A 137 1.94 10.76 9.19
N ASP A 138 3.01 11.52 9.39
CA ASP A 138 3.52 12.55 8.48
C ASP A 138 4.36 11.94 7.34
N HIS A 139 3.78 10.99 6.61
CA HIS A 139 4.39 10.39 5.44
C HIS A 139 3.35 10.08 4.36
N MET A 140 3.83 9.93 3.13
CA MET A 140 2.96 9.62 1.99
C MET A 140 2.47 8.17 2.01
N VAL A 141 1.28 7.94 1.46
CA VAL A 141 0.73 6.60 1.27
C VAL A 141 1.65 5.78 0.35
N GLY A 142 2.37 4.82 0.93
CA GLY A 142 3.34 3.99 0.21
C GLY A 142 4.72 3.92 0.85
N ASP A 143 4.99 4.78 1.84
CA ASP A 143 6.25 4.76 2.58
C ASP A 143 6.56 3.35 3.13
N PRO A 144 7.74 2.76 2.81
CA PRO A 144 8.13 1.46 3.36
C PRO A 144 8.33 1.47 4.88
N SER A 145 8.55 2.63 5.49
CA SER A 145 8.72 2.78 6.95
C SER A 145 7.40 2.73 7.74
N CYS A 146 6.25 2.78 7.07
CA CYS A 146 4.94 2.72 7.73
C CYS A 146 4.71 1.37 8.44
N SER A 147 4.60 1.41 9.77
CA SER A 147 4.39 0.23 10.62
C SER A 147 3.13 -0.55 10.24
N ILE A 148 2.02 0.13 9.95
CA ILE A 148 0.75 -0.49 9.54
C ILE A 148 0.90 -1.26 8.22
N LYS A 149 1.59 -0.67 7.23
CA LYS A 149 1.86 -1.32 5.95
C LYS A 149 2.76 -2.53 6.12
N SER A 150 3.80 -2.41 6.95
CA SER A 150 4.70 -3.52 7.28
C SER A 150 3.92 -4.67 7.95
N GLY A 151 3.08 -4.38 8.94
CA GLY A 151 2.22 -5.37 9.61
C GLY A 151 1.28 -6.09 8.65
N LYS A 152 0.60 -5.35 7.75
CA LYS A 152 -0.26 -5.96 6.72
C LYS A 152 0.51 -6.86 5.74
N ARG A 153 1.77 -6.51 5.44
CA ARG A 153 2.65 -7.34 4.60
C ARG A 153 2.99 -8.64 5.31
N GLN A 154 3.37 -8.56 6.58
CA GLN A 154 3.70 -9.71 7.40
C GLN A 154 2.50 -10.64 7.55
N GLU A 155 1.31 -10.10 7.81
CA GLU A 155 0.05 -10.85 7.87
C GLU A 155 -0.22 -11.60 6.56
N LYS A 156 -0.12 -10.92 5.41
CA LYS A 156 -0.31 -11.55 4.09
C LYS A 156 0.72 -12.64 3.81
N ASN A 157 1.99 -12.40 4.16
CA ASN A 157 3.05 -13.39 4.03
C ASN A 157 2.80 -14.63 4.92
N GLN A 158 2.36 -14.44 6.16
CA GLN A 158 2.03 -15.55 7.07
C GLN A 158 0.86 -16.37 6.53
N ARG A 159 -0.20 -15.73 6.03
CA ARG A 159 -1.32 -16.42 5.39
C ARG A 159 -0.87 -17.27 4.19
N LEU A 160 0.00 -16.73 3.34
CA LEU A 160 0.56 -17.50 2.21
C LEU A 160 1.44 -18.66 2.67
N LYS A 161 2.24 -18.49 3.73
CA LYS A 161 3.02 -19.60 4.32
C LYS A 161 2.11 -20.71 4.81
N ILE A 162 0.99 -20.38 5.47
CA ILE A 162 0.02 -21.37 5.94
C ILE A 162 -0.63 -22.09 4.76
N LEU A 163 -1.12 -21.36 3.75
CA LEU A 163 -1.75 -21.93 2.55
C LEU A 163 -0.80 -22.85 1.77
N ASN A 164 0.46 -22.43 1.60
CA ASN A 164 1.45 -23.24 0.90
C ASN A 164 1.92 -24.43 1.75
N GLY A 165 2.06 -24.27 3.07
CA GLY A 165 2.48 -25.33 3.99
C GLY A 165 1.42 -26.39 4.24
N THR A 166 0.12 -26.03 4.21
CA THR A 166 -0.96 -27.03 4.26
C THR A 166 -1.01 -27.87 3.00
N SER A 167 -0.65 -27.32 1.84
CA SER A 167 -0.62 -28.07 0.58
C SER A 167 0.42 -29.19 0.57
N THR A 168 1.56 -29.03 1.26
CA THR A 168 2.64 -30.03 1.25
C THR A 168 2.45 -31.13 2.29
N SER A 169 1.91 -30.82 3.47
CA SER A 169 1.70 -31.82 4.54
C SER A 169 0.54 -32.78 4.25
N THR A 170 -0.57 -32.29 3.68
CA THR A 170 -1.67 -33.17 3.23
C THR A 170 -1.30 -33.97 1.99
N ALA A 171 -0.54 -33.40 1.05
CA ALA A 171 -0.04 -34.15 -0.12
C ALA A 171 0.92 -35.28 0.27
N GLN A 172 1.80 -35.07 1.27
CA GLN A 172 2.69 -36.14 1.76
C GLN A 172 1.93 -37.24 2.53
N GLN A 173 0.87 -36.91 3.28
CA GLN A 173 0.04 -37.91 3.93
C GLN A 173 -0.76 -38.75 2.92
N GLN A 174 -1.28 -38.15 1.85
CA GLN A 174 -1.98 -38.89 0.80
C GLN A 174 -1.06 -39.81 0.00
N HIS A 175 0.18 -39.40 -0.30
CA HIS A 175 1.13 -40.24 -1.01
C HIS A 175 1.53 -41.50 -0.22
N LYS A 176 1.61 -41.44 1.12
CA LYS A 176 1.89 -42.62 1.96
C LYS A 176 0.77 -43.64 1.98
N GLN A 177 -0.50 -43.21 1.90
CA GLN A 177 -1.64 -44.13 1.90
C GLN A 177 -1.80 -44.91 0.58
N VAL A 178 -1.35 -44.35 -0.55
CA VAL A 178 -1.40 -45.03 -1.85
C VAL A 178 -0.36 -46.17 -1.95
N TRP A 179 0.77 -46.08 -1.24
CA TRP A 179 1.89 -47.03 -1.35
C TRP A 179 1.90 -48.14 -0.28
N SER A 180 1.00 -48.11 0.69
CA SER A 180 0.95 -49.09 1.80
C SER A 180 -0.12 -50.18 1.60
N GLY A 181 -0.71 -50.26 0.41
CA GLY A 181 -1.90 -51.08 0.10
C GLY A 181 -1.68 -52.22 -0.89
N ASN A 182 -0.47 -52.79 -0.99
CA ASN A 182 -0.19 -54.03 -1.74
C ASN A 182 0.68 -54.97 -0.92
#